data_AF-A0A088S702-F1
#
_entry.id   AF-A0A088S702-F1
#
_cell.length_a   1.000
_cell.length_b   1.000
_cell.length_c   1.000
_cell.angle_alpha   90.00
_cell.angle_beta   90.00
_cell.angle_gamma   90.00
#
_symmetry.space_group_name_H-M   'P 1'
#
loop_
_entity.id
_entity.type
_entity.pdbx_description
1 polymer ?
#
loop_
_entity_poly.entity_id
_entity_poly.type
_entity_poly.pdbx_seq_one_letter_code
_entity_poly.pdbx_strand_id
1 'polypeptide(L)'
;MFSVDSTHESALTDPLFMLRLYKRVAYGLVPRLHSDGTRAFLPSFLSVDSRYVESTNVAVDAAALLIAVEPIFPTSLLTHKEVSLLLRVLELEEEETAKEASPTDSFEEAQRGRRRSCARGIRPGRVTLALRDIIPFRTWQVSQTVAAVRRAVQESAVMSPFEEHLVDVLDWQNSRRRQATEESPPPLERWEALAFMEDTCGLSSSESHWLLHYCASEKDDDAEDGTATGSCLGCEVVLLHQLLFSKVIPSVAEYPLLMGRFAEATLDIGETEIYHTGTLALQSVLESMELHYPEHSRQLPLDLDIRALVRAELTSRQFFYVCTKLRTGFRPEESNQLYYYLKKDSETEDGVLVADLLAAYRQYFPSITGSMLQLVQAAVVEWMRRSAKNGPAFVQLYSALREWGTERVPIEAFIKALRAAGVPDGLSGVLDVELEWLRLKSPTRVDLVLMLCTPVPPSRVAVIRKLFNRLDRQHSGNVACAALLRSFHPELIEGNAVRQQGTIWKQALEAYIVELGGGELDYEVFAYFWYMVSASVEDDPTFTMVVWQAFGLSDDG
;
A
#
# COMPACT_ATOMS: atom_id res chain seq x y z
N MET A 1 -20.24 17.31 -5.65
CA MET A 1 -20.15 16.24 -4.63
C MET A 1 -21.30 15.22 -4.75
N PHE A 2 -20.98 13.93 -4.87
CA PHE A 2 -21.95 12.83 -4.97
C PHE A 2 -22.84 12.72 -3.71
N SER A 3 -24.16 12.64 -3.88
CA SER A 3 -25.10 12.53 -2.76
C SER A 3 -24.90 11.21 -2.00
N VAL A 4 -24.82 11.31 -0.68
CA VAL A 4 -24.60 10.15 0.20
C VAL A 4 -25.76 10.06 1.17
N ASP A 5 -26.37 8.88 1.19
CA ASP A 5 -27.40 8.52 2.15
C ASP A 5 -26.72 7.93 3.39
N SER A 6 -27.45 7.83 4.51
CA SER A 6 -26.93 7.28 5.78
C SER A 6 -26.33 5.87 5.66
N THR A 7 -26.83 5.07 4.71
CA THR A 7 -26.30 3.73 4.39
C THR A 7 -24.92 3.79 3.73
N HIS A 8 -24.69 4.80 2.88
CA HIS A 8 -23.41 5.06 2.25
C HIS A 8 -22.38 5.59 3.27
N GLU A 9 -22.79 6.43 4.22
CA GLU A 9 -21.90 6.89 5.31
C GLU A 9 -21.42 5.72 6.17
N SER A 10 -22.34 4.83 6.58
CA SER A 10 -21.99 3.65 7.36
C SER A 10 -21.01 2.73 6.61
N ALA A 11 -21.19 2.54 5.30
CA ALA A 11 -20.29 1.73 4.49
C ALA A 11 -18.89 2.35 4.37
N LEU A 12 -18.79 3.68 4.23
CA LEU A 12 -17.52 4.40 4.16
C LEU A 12 -16.73 4.32 5.48
N THR A 13 -17.41 4.18 6.60
CA THR A 13 -16.78 4.01 7.92
C THR A 13 -16.42 2.56 8.26
N ASP A 14 -16.90 1.57 7.51
CA ASP A 14 -16.58 0.16 7.73
C ASP A 14 -15.27 -0.23 7.03
N PRO A 15 -14.16 -0.44 7.76
CA PRO A 15 -12.87 -0.77 7.15
C PRO A 15 -12.90 -2.10 6.40
N LEU A 16 -13.77 -3.04 6.80
CA LEU A 16 -13.89 -4.34 6.10
C LEU A 16 -14.57 -4.19 4.75
N PHE A 17 -15.58 -3.32 4.65
CA PHE A 17 -16.19 -2.99 3.38
C PHE A 17 -15.21 -2.25 2.47
N MET A 18 -14.55 -1.22 3.00
CA MET A 18 -13.62 -0.39 2.24
C MET A 18 -12.43 -1.18 1.71
N LEU A 19 -11.83 -2.07 2.50
CA LEU A 19 -10.73 -2.93 2.04
C LEU A 19 -11.19 -3.86 0.91
N ARG A 20 -12.38 -4.46 1.02
CA ARG A 20 -12.94 -5.32 -0.03
C ARG A 20 -13.26 -4.53 -1.30
N LEU A 21 -13.78 -3.32 -1.18
CA LEU A 21 -14.05 -2.45 -2.32
C LEU A 21 -12.75 -2.10 -3.05
N TYR A 22 -11.73 -1.66 -2.32
CA TYR A 22 -10.41 -1.36 -2.86
C TYR A 22 -9.83 -2.56 -3.61
N LYS A 23 -9.81 -3.75 -3.00
CA LYS A 23 -9.29 -4.96 -3.63
C LYS A 23 -10.05 -5.35 -4.89
N ARG A 24 -11.39 -5.27 -4.86
CA ARG A 24 -12.21 -5.53 -6.05
C ARG A 24 -11.81 -4.59 -7.18
N VAL A 25 -11.64 -3.30 -6.92
CA VAL A 25 -11.18 -2.34 -7.93
C VAL A 25 -9.76 -2.67 -8.41
N ALA A 26 -8.80 -2.72 -7.49
CA ALA A 26 -7.38 -2.88 -7.77
C ALA A 26 -7.06 -4.16 -8.57
N TYR A 27 -7.60 -5.30 -8.13
CA TYR A 27 -7.34 -6.60 -8.78
C TYR A 27 -8.33 -6.90 -9.90
N GLY A 28 -9.56 -6.38 -9.83
CA GLY A 28 -10.58 -6.62 -10.85
C GLY A 28 -10.42 -5.78 -12.12
N LEU A 29 -9.72 -4.64 -12.06
CA LEU A 29 -9.35 -3.86 -13.24
C LEU A 29 -8.24 -4.52 -14.08
N VAL A 30 -7.43 -5.40 -13.47
CA VAL A 30 -6.32 -6.10 -14.12
C VAL A 30 -6.44 -7.62 -13.94
N PRO A 31 -7.50 -8.24 -14.48
CA PRO A 31 -7.66 -9.68 -14.37
C PRO A 31 -6.58 -10.42 -15.17
N ARG A 32 -6.29 -11.65 -14.75
CA ARG A 32 -5.55 -12.61 -15.59
C ARG A 32 -6.55 -13.30 -16.51
N LEU A 33 -6.60 -12.85 -17.76
CA LEU A 33 -7.56 -13.35 -18.76
C LEU A 33 -7.14 -14.69 -19.38
N HIS A 34 -5.88 -15.10 -19.22
CA HIS A 34 -5.30 -16.25 -19.90
C HIS A 34 -4.63 -17.23 -18.93
N SER A 35 -4.61 -18.51 -19.30
CA SER A 35 -3.98 -19.60 -18.55
C SER A 35 -2.45 -19.48 -18.47
N ASP A 36 -1.84 -18.61 -19.28
CA ASP A 36 -0.41 -18.28 -19.23
C ASP A 36 -0.04 -17.31 -18.09
N GLY A 37 -1.05 -16.77 -17.38
CA GLY A 37 -0.86 -15.87 -16.24
C GLY A 37 -0.58 -14.41 -16.63
N THR A 38 -0.71 -14.02 -17.91
CA THR A 38 -0.53 -12.63 -18.33
C THR A 38 -1.64 -11.73 -17.80
N ARG A 39 -1.22 -10.60 -17.21
CA ARG A 39 -2.09 -9.52 -16.75
C ARG A 39 -2.52 -8.67 -17.94
N ALA A 40 -3.79 -8.28 -17.95
CA ALA A 40 -4.30 -7.30 -18.91
C ALA A 40 -5.36 -6.45 -18.23
N PHE A 41 -5.44 -5.17 -18.62
CA PHE A 41 -6.54 -4.32 -18.20
C PHE A 41 -7.88 -4.85 -18.73
N LEU A 42 -8.96 -4.57 -18.01
CA LEU A 42 -10.31 -4.77 -18.53
C LEU A 42 -10.48 -4.02 -19.86
N PRO A 43 -11.02 -4.67 -20.90
CA PRO A 43 -11.30 -4.00 -22.18
C PRO A 43 -12.22 -2.79 -22.03
N SER A 44 -13.15 -2.84 -21.06
CA SER A 44 -14.02 -1.72 -20.71
C SER A 44 -13.25 -0.53 -20.14
N PHE A 45 -12.26 -0.78 -19.29
CA PHE A 45 -11.38 0.26 -18.76
C PHE A 45 -10.60 0.93 -19.91
N LEU A 46 -9.93 0.13 -20.75
CA LEU A 46 -9.16 0.66 -21.88
C LEU A 46 -10.04 1.45 -22.87
N SER A 47 -11.26 0.98 -23.14
CA SER A 47 -12.21 1.64 -24.05
C SER A 47 -12.69 2.99 -23.56
N VAL A 48 -12.78 3.20 -22.24
CA VAL A 48 -13.13 4.49 -21.64
C VAL A 48 -11.90 5.37 -21.55
N ASP A 49 -10.78 4.82 -21.08
CA ASP A 49 -9.52 5.53 -20.88
C ASP A 49 -8.98 6.13 -22.19
N SER A 50 -9.03 5.37 -23.29
CA SER A 50 -8.55 5.83 -24.61
C SER A 50 -9.36 6.98 -25.21
N ARG A 51 -10.51 7.37 -24.62
CA ARG A 51 -11.32 8.50 -25.11
C ARG A 51 -10.81 9.84 -24.58
N TYR A 52 -10.03 9.81 -23.51
CA TYR A 52 -9.58 10.99 -22.80
C TYR A 52 -8.10 11.23 -23.07
N VAL A 53 -7.83 12.18 -23.95
CA VAL A 53 -6.54 12.83 -24.14
C VAL A 53 -6.59 14.21 -23.50
N GLU A 54 -5.47 14.78 -23.09
CA GLU A 54 -5.42 16.02 -22.31
C GLU A 54 -6.14 17.18 -23.01
N SER A 55 -6.05 17.23 -24.35
CA SER A 55 -6.71 18.23 -25.18
C SER A 55 -8.24 18.15 -25.19
N THR A 56 -8.84 16.99 -24.90
CA THR A 56 -10.30 16.75 -24.92
C THR A 56 -10.89 16.43 -23.56
N ASN A 57 -10.05 16.34 -22.52
CA ASN A 57 -10.42 15.95 -21.16
C ASN A 57 -11.05 17.12 -20.37
N VAL A 58 -12.26 17.51 -20.75
CA VAL A 58 -12.99 18.64 -20.13
C VAL A 58 -13.64 18.23 -18.81
N ALA A 59 -13.63 19.14 -17.82
CA ALA A 59 -14.29 18.93 -16.53
C ALA A 59 -15.81 18.84 -16.69
N VAL A 60 -16.43 17.81 -16.12
CA VAL A 60 -17.86 17.54 -16.17
C VAL A 60 -18.48 17.51 -14.78
N ASP A 61 -19.80 17.72 -14.67
CA ASP A 61 -20.50 17.60 -13.39
C ASP A 61 -20.53 16.14 -12.89
N ALA A 62 -20.94 15.95 -11.64
CA ALA A 62 -20.94 14.63 -10.99
C ALA A 62 -21.85 13.59 -11.70
N ALA A 63 -22.98 14.00 -12.27
CA ALA A 63 -23.90 13.08 -12.94
C ALA A 63 -23.31 12.63 -14.28
N ALA A 64 -22.75 13.57 -15.05
CA ALA A 64 -22.03 13.29 -16.29
C ALA A 64 -20.78 12.44 -16.04
N LEU A 65 -20.04 12.69 -14.94
CA LEU A 65 -18.87 11.89 -14.57
C LEU A 65 -19.25 10.43 -14.28
N LEU A 66 -20.35 10.22 -13.54
CA LEU A 66 -20.83 8.87 -13.25
C LEU A 66 -21.17 8.12 -14.54
N ILE A 67 -21.87 8.76 -15.47
CA ILE A 67 -22.22 8.17 -16.78
C ILE A 67 -20.95 7.86 -17.61
N ALA A 68 -19.93 8.70 -17.52
CA ALA A 68 -18.66 8.50 -18.22
C ALA A 68 -17.87 7.30 -17.68
N VAL A 69 -17.88 7.10 -16.36
CA VAL A 69 -17.04 6.11 -15.66
C VAL A 69 -17.74 4.77 -15.44
N GLU A 70 -19.06 4.75 -15.29
CA GLU A 70 -19.84 3.52 -15.06
C GLU A 70 -19.53 2.40 -16.07
N PRO A 71 -19.34 2.65 -17.38
CA PRO A 71 -19.00 1.61 -18.35
C PRO A 71 -17.68 0.88 -18.08
N ILE A 72 -16.78 1.44 -17.27
CA ILE A 72 -15.52 0.79 -16.87
C ILE A 72 -15.81 -0.52 -16.12
N PHE A 73 -16.82 -0.50 -15.25
CA PHE A 73 -17.05 -1.55 -14.27
C PHE A 73 -18.24 -2.44 -14.69
N PRO A 74 -18.01 -3.70 -15.05
CA PRO A 74 -19.12 -4.63 -15.20
C PRO A 74 -19.83 -4.80 -13.85
N THR A 75 -21.14 -5.08 -13.87
CA THR A 75 -21.95 -5.22 -12.64
C THR A 75 -21.52 -6.40 -11.76
N SER A 76 -20.83 -7.38 -12.33
CA SER A 76 -20.15 -8.45 -11.59
C SER A 76 -18.97 -7.95 -10.78
N LEU A 77 -18.33 -6.87 -11.20
CA LEU A 77 -17.18 -6.26 -10.53
C LEU A 77 -17.61 -5.22 -9.51
N LEU A 78 -18.45 -4.25 -9.87
CA LEU A 78 -19.01 -3.24 -8.97
C LEU A 78 -20.47 -2.95 -9.34
N THR A 79 -21.30 -2.76 -8.31
CA THR A 79 -22.65 -2.23 -8.48
C THR A 79 -22.62 -0.72 -8.71
N HIS A 80 -23.67 -0.15 -9.32
CA HIS A 80 -23.81 1.30 -9.49
C HIS A 80 -23.60 2.08 -8.18
N LYS A 81 -24.09 1.56 -7.05
CA LYS A 81 -23.89 2.17 -5.72
C LYS A 81 -22.42 2.19 -5.31
N GLU A 82 -21.70 1.08 -5.54
CA GLU A 82 -20.27 0.98 -5.25
C GLU A 82 -19.43 1.89 -6.13
N VAL A 83 -19.81 2.09 -7.41
CA VAL A 83 -19.14 3.07 -8.30
C VAL A 83 -19.32 4.49 -7.76
N SER A 84 -20.53 4.86 -7.33
CA SER A 84 -20.78 6.17 -6.71
C SER A 84 -19.99 6.38 -5.42
N LEU A 85 -19.83 5.32 -4.60
CA LEU A 85 -18.99 5.35 -3.39
C LEU A 85 -17.51 5.50 -3.74
N LEU A 86 -17.02 4.75 -4.73
CA LEU A 86 -15.64 4.82 -5.20
C LEU A 86 -15.28 6.25 -5.63
N LEU A 87 -16.09 6.88 -6.47
CA LEU A 87 -15.87 8.25 -6.95
C LEU A 87 -15.82 9.30 -5.82
N ARG A 88 -16.38 9.00 -4.64
CA ARG A 88 -16.30 9.88 -3.47
C ARG A 88 -15.04 9.67 -2.63
N VAL A 89 -14.45 8.48 -2.69
CA VAL A 89 -13.25 8.10 -1.93
C VAL A 89 -11.98 8.45 -2.70
N LEU A 90 -12.05 8.50 -4.03
CA LEU A 90 -10.96 9.00 -4.85
C LEU A 90 -10.69 10.48 -4.53
N GLU A 91 -9.41 10.83 -4.35
CA GLU A 91 -8.94 12.19 -4.12
C GLU A 91 -8.99 13.01 -5.43
N LEU A 92 -10.21 13.31 -5.88
CA LEU A 92 -10.46 14.01 -7.15
C LEU A 92 -10.59 15.52 -6.89
N GLU A 93 -9.72 16.31 -7.50
CA GLU A 93 -9.79 17.76 -7.46
C GLU A 93 -10.92 18.29 -8.37
N GLU A 94 -11.69 19.23 -7.84
CA GLU A 94 -12.76 19.92 -8.57
C GLU A 94 -12.20 21.16 -9.28
N GLU A 95 -12.34 21.20 -10.62
CA GLU A 95 -11.92 22.32 -11.47
C GLU A 95 -13.11 23.17 -11.92
N GLU A 96 -12.87 24.42 -12.34
CA GLU A 96 -13.94 25.23 -12.97
C GLU A 96 -14.33 24.62 -14.31
N THR A 97 -15.62 24.33 -14.51
CA THR A 97 -16.10 23.80 -15.80
C THR A 97 -15.92 24.85 -16.89
N ALA A 98 -15.30 24.49 -18.01
CA ALA A 98 -15.22 25.35 -19.18
C ALA A 98 -16.64 25.76 -19.60
N LYS A 99 -16.91 27.07 -19.65
CA LYS A 99 -18.19 27.56 -20.18
C LYS A 99 -18.27 27.19 -21.65
N GLU A 100 -19.30 26.45 -22.05
CA GLU A 100 -19.77 26.52 -23.43
C GLU A 100 -20.07 28.00 -23.72
N ALA A 101 -19.33 28.59 -24.65
CA ALA A 101 -19.59 29.94 -25.12
C ALA A 101 -20.89 29.93 -25.95
N SER A 102 -22.04 29.96 -25.27
CA SER A 102 -23.31 30.29 -25.94
C SER A 102 -23.27 31.76 -26.35
N PRO A 103 -23.46 32.10 -27.65
CA PRO A 103 -23.57 33.48 -28.07
C PRO A 103 -24.98 33.95 -27.72
N THR A 104 -25.16 34.56 -26.55
CA THR A 104 -26.41 35.23 -26.20
C THR A 104 -26.14 36.62 -25.65
N ASP A 105 -26.42 37.58 -26.53
CA ASP A 105 -26.65 39.01 -26.37
C ASP A 105 -26.32 39.64 -25.01
N SER A 106 -25.21 40.38 -25.06
CA SER A 106 -24.75 41.33 -24.07
C SER A 106 -25.74 42.50 -23.91
N PHE A 107 -26.78 42.38 -23.08
CA PHE A 107 -27.44 43.56 -22.48
C PHE A 107 -28.14 43.31 -21.13
N GLU A 108 -28.36 42.07 -20.70
CA GLU A 108 -29.00 41.78 -19.39
C GLU A 108 -28.04 41.40 -18.24
N GLU A 109 -26.75 41.20 -18.50
CA GLU A 109 -25.80 40.74 -17.46
C GLU A 109 -25.35 41.82 -16.46
N ALA A 110 -25.67 43.09 -16.69
CA ALA A 110 -25.22 44.19 -15.83
C ALA A 110 -26.04 44.37 -14.52
N GLN A 111 -27.12 43.61 -14.29
CA GLN A 111 -28.01 43.83 -13.12
C GLN A 111 -28.27 42.61 -12.22
N ARG A 112 -27.55 41.49 -12.37
CA ARG A 112 -27.60 40.37 -11.40
C ARG A 112 -26.27 40.17 -10.67
N GLY A 113 -25.87 41.20 -9.93
CA GLY A 113 -24.89 41.06 -8.87
C GLY A 113 -25.49 40.32 -7.67
N ARG A 114 -25.31 38.99 -7.60
CA ARG A 114 -25.32 38.17 -6.36
C ARG A 114 -24.90 36.73 -6.70
N ARG A 115 -23.67 36.36 -6.29
CA ARG A 115 -23.13 34.99 -6.16
C ARG A 115 -23.54 34.00 -7.28
N ARG A 116 -22.94 34.10 -8.48
CA ARG A 116 -22.89 32.96 -9.40
C ARG A 116 -21.82 32.00 -8.87
N SER A 117 -22.25 30.87 -8.32
CA SER A 117 -21.36 29.73 -8.04
C SER A 117 -20.83 29.25 -9.40
N CYS A 118 -19.53 29.40 -9.68
CA CYS A 118 -18.92 28.71 -10.82
C CYS A 118 -19.20 27.22 -10.67
N ALA A 119 -19.80 26.60 -11.69
CA ALA A 119 -19.99 25.16 -11.68
C ALA A 119 -18.59 24.51 -11.65
N ARG A 120 -18.38 23.67 -10.65
CA ARG A 120 -17.16 22.89 -10.48
C ARG A 120 -17.40 21.49 -11.01
N GLY A 121 -16.43 20.95 -11.73
CA GLY A 121 -16.49 19.64 -12.37
C GLY A 121 -15.20 18.86 -12.19
N ILE A 122 -15.23 17.59 -12.57
CA ILE A 122 -14.08 16.68 -12.50
C ILE A 122 -13.81 16.19 -13.92
N ARG A 123 -12.53 16.14 -14.30
CA ARG A 123 -12.09 15.59 -15.57
C ARG A 123 -12.16 14.05 -15.55
N PRO A 124 -12.83 13.37 -16.50
CA PRO A 124 -12.88 11.91 -16.52
C PRO A 124 -11.49 11.24 -16.56
N GLY A 125 -10.51 11.82 -17.25
CA GLY A 125 -9.14 11.30 -17.29
C GLY A 125 -8.43 11.32 -15.91
N ARG A 126 -8.85 12.21 -14.98
CA ARG A 126 -8.36 12.18 -13.59
C ARG A 126 -8.89 10.97 -12.83
N VAL A 127 -10.09 10.51 -13.16
CA VAL A 127 -10.64 9.27 -12.58
C VAL A 127 -9.87 8.07 -13.09
N THR A 128 -9.62 7.96 -14.40
CA THR A 128 -8.86 6.82 -14.93
C THR A 128 -7.41 6.81 -14.43
N LEU A 129 -6.79 7.98 -14.24
CA LEU A 129 -5.51 8.11 -13.55
C LEU A 129 -5.58 7.61 -12.10
N ALA A 130 -6.54 8.09 -11.31
CA ALA A 130 -6.69 7.65 -9.91
C ALA A 130 -6.97 6.13 -9.80
N LEU A 131 -7.63 5.53 -10.79
CA LEU A 131 -7.80 4.08 -10.89
C LEU A 131 -6.48 3.35 -11.19
N ARG A 132 -5.58 3.93 -11.99
CA ARG A 132 -4.22 3.40 -12.20
C ARG A 132 -3.38 3.45 -10.93
N ASP A 133 -3.53 4.51 -10.14
CA ASP A 133 -2.82 4.70 -8.87
C ASP A 133 -3.21 3.64 -7.82
N ILE A 134 -4.48 3.21 -7.84
CA ILE A 134 -5.00 2.14 -6.98
C ILE A 134 -4.41 0.76 -7.34
N ILE A 135 -4.04 0.53 -8.60
CA ILE A 135 -3.55 -0.77 -9.06
C ILE A 135 -2.11 -0.98 -8.55
N PRO A 136 -1.83 -2.06 -7.81
CA PRO A 136 -0.53 -2.27 -7.17
C PRO A 136 0.55 -2.79 -8.12
N PHE A 137 0.28 -2.81 -9.43
CA PHE A 137 1.16 -3.33 -10.49
C PHE A 137 1.86 -2.20 -11.25
N ARG A 138 2.58 -1.33 -10.51
CA ARG A 138 3.06 -0.05 -11.01
C ARG A 138 4.11 -0.19 -12.11
N THR A 139 5.15 -0.96 -11.86
CA THR A 139 6.25 -1.23 -12.81
C THR A 139 5.78 -2.07 -13.99
N TRP A 140 4.79 -2.96 -13.80
CA TRP A 140 4.12 -3.60 -14.93
C TRP A 140 3.42 -2.59 -15.84
N GLN A 141 2.62 -1.66 -15.29
CA GLN A 141 1.96 -0.60 -16.07
C GLN A 141 2.98 0.23 -16.84
N VAL A 142 4.04 0.71 -16.18
CA VAL A 142 5.10 1.51 -16.80
C VAL A 142 5.79 0.73 -17.92
N SER A 143 6.10 -0.56 -17.70
CA SER A 143 6.75 -1.40 -18.72
C SER A 143 5.89 -1.55 -19.97
N GLN A 144 4.56 -1.66 -19.82
CA GLN A 144 3.63 -1.70 -20.96
C GLN A 144 3.63 -0.37 -21.72
N THR A 145 3.54 0.76 -21.00
CA THR A 145 3.54 2.10 -21.60
C THR A 145 4.85 2.38 -22.33
N VAL A 146 6.00 2.09 -21.71
CA VAL A 146 7.33 2.23 -22.34
C VAL A 146 7.43 1.34 -23.59
N ALA A 147 6.97 0.09 -23.54
CA ALA A 147 6.99 -0.79 -24.71
C ALA A 147 6.11 -0.27 -25.86
N ALA A 148 4.97 0.36 -25.55
CA ALA A 148 4.10 0.98 -26.56
C ALA A 148 4.76 2.20 -27.22
N VAL A 149 5.30 3.13 -26.43
CA VAL A 149 6.01 4.32 -26.94
C VAL A 149 7.21 3.93 -27.78
N ARG A 150 8.06 3.02 -27.29
CA ARG A 150 9.25 2.57 -28.02
C ARG A 150 8.89 1.93 -29.36
N ARG A 151 7.76 1.20 -29.44
CA ARG A 151 7.28 0.64 -30.70
C ARG A 151 6.92 1.76 -31.69
N ALA A 152 6.17 2.77 -31.25
CA ALA A 152 5.81 3.91 -32.08
C ALA A 152 7.06 4.70 -32.56
N VAL A 153 8.04 4.91 -31.67
CA VAL A 153 9.32 5.56 -32.00
C VAL A 153 10.10 4.74 -33.04
N GLN A 154 10.17 3.42 -32.89
CA GLN A 154 10.88 2.54 -33.84
C GLN A 154 10.21 2.44 -35.20
N GLU A 155 8.88 2.60 -35.26
CA GLU A 155 8.12 2.65 -36.51
C GLU A 155 8.28 4.00 -37.22
N SER A 156 8.64 5.06 -36.50
CA SER A 156 8.93 6.38 -37.08
C SER A 156 10.31 6.42 -37.74
N ALA A 157 10.36 6.93 -38.97
CA ALA A 157 11.61 7.19 -39.68
C ALA A 157 12.27 8.53 -39.30
N VAL A 158 11.54 9.39 -38.58
CA VAL A 158 11.95 10.76 -38.26
C VAL A 158 11.89 10.96 -36.75
N MET A 159 12.92 11.62 -36.22
CA MET A 159 12.99 12.03 -34.82
C MET A 159 11.88 13.04 -34.53
N SER A 160 11.17 12.87 -33.40
CA SER A 160 10.09 13.80 -33.06
C SER A 160 10.66 15.13 -32.57
N PRO A 161 9.93 16.26 -32.71
CA PRO A 161 10.38 17.54 -32.15
C PRO A 161 10.64 17.50 -30.64
N PHE A 162 9.85 16.69 -29.92
CA PHE A 162 10.05 16.47 -28.49
C PHE A 162 11.35 15.70 -28.21
N GLU A 163 11.63 14.65 -28.97
CA GLU A 163 12.89 13.89 -28.86
C GLU A 163 14.11 14.77 -29.18
N GLU A 164 14.04 15.60 -30.23
CA GLU A 164 15.09 16.56 -30.58
C GLU A 164 15.35 17.55 -29.43
N HIS A 165 14.28 18.15 -28.89
CA HIS A 165 14.37 19.07 -27.77
C HIS A 165 14.98 18.40 -26.53
N LEU A 166 14.54 17.18 -26.23
CA LEU A 166 15.03 16.41 -25.09
C LEU A 166 16.52 16.08 -25.21
N VAL A 167 16.95 15.65 -26.40
CA VAL A 167 18.37 15.37 -26.68
C VAL A 167 19.21 16.65 -26.57
N ASP A 168 18.73 17.79 -27.08
CA ASP A 168 19.45 19.06 -26.97
C ASP A 168 19.64 19.50 -25.51
N VAL A 169 18.61 19.35 -24.67
CA VAL A 169 18.71 19.59 -23.21
C VAL A 169 19.77 18.70 -22.57
N LEU A 170 19.75 17.39 -22.86
CA LEU A 170 20.72 16.44 -22.29
C LEU A 170 22.15 16.70 -22.77
N ASP A 171 22.33 17.01 -24.05
CA ASP A 171 23.64 17.33 -24.63
C ASP A 171 24.22 18.62 -24.03
N TRP A 172 23.38 19.63 -23.82
CA TRP A 172 23.78 20.86 -23.14
C TRP A 172 24.15 20.59 -21.67
N GLN A 173 23.37 19.80 -20.93
CA GLN A 173 23.65 19.44 -19.54
C GLN A 173 24.96 18.66 -19.36
N ASN A 174 25.31 17.80 -20.32
CA ASN A 174 26.52 16.97 -20.26
C ASN A 174 27.78 17.68 -20.79
N SER A 175 27.63 18.79 -21.53
CA SER A 175 28.75 19.47 -22.19
C SER A 175 29.12 20.78 -21.50
N ARG A 176 30.18 20.74 -20.67
CA ARG A 176 30.79 21.96 -20.07
C ARG A 176 31.20 23.00 -21.11
N ARG A 177 31.54 22.56 -22.32
CA ARG A 177 31.89 23.46 -23.43
C ARG A 177 30.67 24.23 -23.91
N ARG A 178 29.53 23.56 -24.15
CA ARG A 178 28.29 24.22 -24.57
C ARG A 178 27.77 25.17 -23.50
N GLN A 179 27.80 24.75 -22.23
CA GLN A 179 27.42 25.61 -21.10
C GLN A 179 28.23 26.92 -21.01
N ALA A 180 29.47 26.93 -21.52
CA ALA A 180 30.33 28.10 -21.52
C ALA A 180 30.15 28.99 -22.76
N THR A 181 29.58 28.48 -23.86
CA THR A 181 29.53 29.17 -25.16
C THR A 181 28.13 29.45 -25.68
N GLU A 182 27.14 28.70 -25.22
CA GLU A 182 25.76 28.72 -25.71
C GLU A 182 24.80 29.05 -24.56
N GLU A 183 23.73 29.77 -24.88
CA GLU A 183 22.63 29.96 -23.94
C GLU A 183 21.96 28.61 -23.64
N SER A 184 21.37 28.50 -22.45
CA SER A 184 20.62 27.29 -22.08
C SER A 184 19.47 27.07 -23.06
N PRO A 185 19.21 25.82 -23.50
CA PRO A 185 17.98 25.51 -24.20
C PRO A 185 16.77 25.86 -23.32
N PRO A 186 15.60 26.15 -23.93
CA PRO A 186 14.37 26.39 -23.18
C PRO A 186 14.04 25.18 -22.29
N PRO A 187 13.36 25.39 -21.14
CA PRO A 187 12.98 24.29 -20.28
C PRO A 187 11.99 23.37 -21.00
N LEU A 188 12.13 22.06 -20.79
CA LEU A 188 11.13 21.09 -21.25
C LEU A 188 9.83 21.31 -20.49
N GLU A 189 8.76 21.49 -21.25
CA GLU A 189 7.42 21.72 -20.70
C GLU A 189 6.63 20.41 -20.65
N ARG A 190 5.78 20.27 -19.62
CA ARG A 190 4.98 19.06 -19.43
C ARG A 190 4.03 18.76 -20.58
N TRP A 191 3.44 19.80 -21.18
CA TRP A 191 2.52 19.65 -22.30
C TRP A 191 3.20 19.11 -23.56
N GLU A 192 4.50 19.37 -23.77
CA GLU A 192 5.25 18.85 -24.93
C GLU A 192 5.37 17.33 -24.86
N ALA A 193 5.69 16.81 -23.67
CA ALA A 193 5.77 15.38 -23.43
C ALA A 193 4.40 14.70 -23.55
N LEU A 194 3.35 15.30 -23.00
CA LEU A 194 1.98 14.81 -23.11
C LEU A 194 1.51 14.79 -24.56
N ALA A 195 1.71 15.87 -25.32
CA ALA A 195 1.34 15.94 -26.73
C ALA A 195 2.09 14.88 -27.56
N PHE A 196 3.38 14.67 -27.33
CA PHE A 196 4.12 13.60 -27.98
C PHE A 196 3.53 12.21 -27.67
N MET A 197 3.33 11.89 -26.39
CA MET A 197 2.81 10.59 -25.98
C MET A 197 1.38 10.32 -26.46
N GLU A 198 0.52 11.33 -26.44
CA GLU A 198 -0.89 11.20 -26.84
C GLU A 198 -1.06 11.26 -28.36
N ASP A 199 -0.54 12.30 -29.01
CA ASP A 199 -0.78 12.53 -30.45
C ASP A 199 0.11 11.64 -31.34
N THR A 200 1.36 11.38 -30.91
CA THR A 200 2.32 10.60 -31.72
C THR A 200 2.31 9.13 -31.33
N CYS A 201 2.25 8.81 -30.03
CA CYS A 201 2.29 7.43 -29.56
C CYS A 201 0.90 6.82 -29.30
N GLY A 202 -0.17 7.61 -29.35
CA GLY A 202 -1.55 7.12 -29.18
C GLY A 202 -1.90 6.70 -27.76
N LEU A 203 -1.18 7.21 -26.75
CA LEU A 203 -1.46 6.93 -25.35
C LEU A 203 -2.67 7.74 -24.85
N SER A 204 -3.35 7.22 -23.83
CA SER A 204 -4.35 8.02 -23.10
C SER A 204 -3.69 9.08 -22.20
N SER A 205 -4.48 10.05 -21.75
CA SER A 205 -4.02 11.04 -20.77
C SER A 205 -3.53 10.37 -19.47
N SER A 206 -4.23 9.32 -19.01
CA SER A 206 -3.82 8.63 -17.78
C SER A 206 -2.52 7.84 -17.95
N GLU A 207 -2.27 7.23 -19.12
CA GLU A 207 -1.01 6.53 -19.42
C GLU A 207 0.18 7.49 -19.46
N SER A 208 0.00 8.62 -20.15
CA SER A 208 1.01 9.65 -20.29
C SER A 208 1.37 10.27 -18.94
N HIS A 209 0.35 10.60 -18.13
CA HIS A 209 0.55 11.11 -16.77
C HIS A 209 1.22 10.08 -15.85
N TRP A 210 0.83 8.82 -15.96
CA TRP A 210 1.39 7.74 -15.14
C TRP A 210 2.88 7.52 -15.42
N LEU A 211 3.29 7.53 -16.70
CA LEU A 211 4.70 7.42 -17.07
C LEU A 211 5.54 8.62 -16.58
N LEU A 212 5.01 9.84 -16.71
CA LEU A 212 5.68 11.03 -16.18
C LEU A 212 5.81 10.99 -14.66
N HIS A 213 4.78 10.53 -13.95
CA HIS A 213 4.82 10.34 -12.51
C HIS A 213 5.86 9.30 -12.09
N TYR A 214 6.01 8.20 -12.84
CA TYR A 214 7.09 7.23 -12.58
C TYR A 214 8.49 7.83 -12.75
N CYS A 215 8.65 8.75 -13.69
CA CYS A 215 9.92 9.44 -13.91
C CYS A 215 10.12 10.63 -12.97
N ALA A 216 9.17 10.99 -12.10
CA ALA A 216 9.28 12.13 -11.21
C ALA A 216 10.47 11.98 -10.26
N SER A 217 11.16 13.09 -9.95
CA SER A 217 12.28 13.05 -8.98
C SER A 217 11.72 13.16 -7.56
N GLU A 218 12.10 12.25 -6.66
CA GLU A 218 11.71 12.29 -5.23
C GLU A 218 12.30 13.52 -4.48
N LYS A 219 13.19 14.30 -5.11
CA LYS A 219 13.96 15.37 -4.46
C LYS A 219 13.22 16.70 -4.29
N ASP A 220 12.04 16.86 -4.87
CA ASP A 220 11.32 18.14 -4.88
C ASP A 220 10.25 18.27 -3.76
N ASP A 221 10.00 17.22 -2.98
CA ASP A 221 9.00 17.27 -1.88
C ASP A 221 9.53 17.92 -0.58
N ASP A 222 10.85 18.05 -0.41
CA ASP A 222 11.49 18.58 0.82
C ASP A 222 12.04 20.02 0.67
N ALA A 223 11.90 20.66 -0.49
CA ALA A 223 12.42 22.00 -0.75
C ALA A 223 11.30 23.07 -0.73
N GLU A 224 11.01 23.63 0.46
CA GLU A 224 10.23 24.88 0.58
C GLU A 224 10.92 26.11 -0.05
N ASP A 225 12.14 25.96 -0.57
CA ASP A 225 12.85 26.99 -1.32
C ASP A 225 12.91 26.64 -2.81
N GLY A 226 12.03 27.29 -3.59
CA GLY A 226 11.96 27.24 -5.05
C GLY A 226 13.24 27.73 -5.75
N THR A 227 14.29 26.91 -5.71
CA THR A 227 15.50 27.08 -6.50
C THR A 227 15.55 26.01 -7.59
N ALA A 228 14.73 26.29 -8.61
CA ALA A 228 14.71 25.75 -9.97
C ALA A 228 15.93 24.91 -10.40
N THR A 229 15.76 23.59 -10.43
CA THR A 229 16.49 22.70 -11.33
C THR A 229 15.73 22.58 -12.66
N GLY A 230 15.85 23.59 -13.52
CA GLY A 230 15.88 23.50 -15.00
C GLY A 230 14.84 22.70 -15.80
N SER A 231 13.74 22.20 -15.24
CA SER A 231 12.72 21.44 -15.98
C SER A 231 11.32 21.68 -15.42
N CYS A 232 10.44 22.33 -16.20
CA CYS A 232 9.02 22.47 -15.89
C CYS A 232 8.25 21.13 -16.06
N LEU A 233 8.91 20.11 -16.60
CA LEU A 233 8.37 18.77 -16.84
C LEU A 233 8.06 18.02 -15.53
N GLY A 234 8.76 18.33 -14.44
CA GLY A 234 8.60 17.66 -13.14
C GLY A 234 9.09 16.20 -13.11
N CYS A 235 10.01 15.82 -14.01
CA CYS A 235 10.56 14.47 -14.07
C CYS A 235 12.05 14.42 -14.45
N GLU A 236 12.70 13.30 -14.13
CA GLU A 236 14.09 12.99 -14.46
C GLU A 236 14.25 12.76 -15.96
N VAL A 237 14.65 13.82 -16.66
CA VAL A 237 14.82 13.86 -18.13
C VAL A 237 15.73 12.73 -18.64
N VAL A 238 16.79 12.40 -17.90
CA VAL A 238 17.72 11.30 -18.25
C VAL A 238 17.00 9.96 -18.23
N LEU A 239 16.21 9.67 -17.20
CA LEU A 239 15.47 8.42 -17.09
C LEU A 239 14.41 8.32 -18.20
N LEU A 240 13.67 9.40 -18.46
CA LEU A 240 12.68 9.46 -19.53
C LEU A 240 13.32 9.16 -20.89
N HIS A 241 14.47 9.77 -21.20
CA HIS A 241 15.23 9.47 -22.42
C HIS A 241 15.69 8.01 -22.52
N GLN A 242 16.24 7.48 -21.42
CA GLN A 242 16.74 6.11 -21.34
C GLN A 242 15.63 5.09 -21.61
N LEU A 243 14.44 5.35 -21.09
CA LEU A 243 13.27 4.50 -21.29
C LEU A 243 12.72 4.62 -22.72
N LEU A 244 12.56 5.84 -23.26
CA LEU A 244 11.78 6.04 -24.49
C LEU A 244 12.61 6.01 -25.78
N PHE A 245 13.80 6.61 -25.79
CA PHE A 245 14.52 6.92 -27.04
C PHE A 245 15.84 6.17 -27.20
N SER A 246 16.42 5.68 -26.11
CA SER A 246 17.68 4.91 -26.19
C SER A 246 17.51 3.65 -27.04
N LYS A 247 18.49 3.33 -27.89
CA LYS A 247 18.46 2.13 -28.77
C LYS A 247 18.17 0.84 -28.00
N VAL A 248 18.81 0.68 -26.85
CA VAL A 248 18.57 -0.36 -25.85
C VAL A 248 18.40 0.35 -24.52
N ILE A 249 17.44 -0.09 -23.70
CA ILE A 249 17.25 0.48 -22.36
C ILE A 249 18.48 0.12 -21.53
N PRO A 250 19.22 1.11 -20.98
CA PRO A 250 20.38 0.83 -20.14
C PRO A 250 20.00 0.02 -18.90
N SER A 251 20.94 -0.78 -18.39
CA SER A 251 20.71 -1.64 -17.21
C SER A 251 20.20 -0.86 -15.99
N VAL A 252 20.68 0.37 -15.79
CA VAL A 252 20.26 1.26 -14.70
C VAL A 252 18.77 1.61 -14.73
N ALA A 253 18.14 1.61 -15.92
CA ALA A 253 16.71 1.88 -16.09
C ALA A 253 15.90 0.58 -16.24
N GLU A 254 16.46 -0.45 -16.87
CA GLU A 254 15.78 -1.72 -17.10
C GLU A 254 15.71 -2.59 -15.84
N TYR A 255 16.78 -2.65 -15.04
CA TYR A 255 16.84 -3.48 -13.83
C TYR A 255 15.72 -3.14 -12.83
N PRO A 256 15.47 -1.86 -12.47
CA PRO A 256 14.33 -1.51 -11.62
C PRO A 256 12.97 -1.96 -12.15
N LEU A 257 12.74 -1.88 -13.47
CA LEU A 257 11.49 -2.30 -14.09
C LEU A 257 11.29 -3.82 -14.02
N LEU A 258 12.35 -4.59 -14.32
CA LEU A 258 12.31 -6.05 -14.22
C LEU A 258 12.19 -6.49 -12.76
N MET A 259 12.99 -5.95 -11.85
CA MET A 259 12.97 -6.35 -10.45
C MET A 259 11.66 -5.95 -9.76
N GLY A 260 11.10 -4.77 -10.08
CA GLY A 260 9.79 -4.34 -9.63
C GLY A 260 8.67 -5.27 -10.14
N ARG A 261 8.68 -5.64 -11.42
CA ARG A 261 7.70 -6.60 -11.97
C ARG A 261 7.81 -7.97 -11.32
N PHE A 262 9.04 -8.41 -11.01
CA PHE A 262 9.27 -9.64 -10.26
C PHE A 262 8.63 -9.55 -8.86
N ALA A 263 8.86 -8.45 -8.15
CA ALA A 263 8.32 -8.25 -6.81
C ALA A 263 6.79 -8.13 -6.79
N GLU A 264 6.20 -7.38 -7.74
CA GLU A 264 4.76 -7.25 -7.96
C GLU A 264 4.07 -8.57 -8.34
N ALA A 265 4.83 -9.56 -8.82
CA ALA A 265 4.29 -10.89 -9.10
C ALA A 265 3.90 -11.66 -7.84
N THR A 266 4.43 -11.27 -6.66
CA THR A 266 4.09 -11.87 -5.36
C THR A 266 2.82 -11.32 -4.73
N LEU A 267 2.18 -10.32 -5.34
CA LEU A 267 0.88 -9.81 -4.92
C LEU A 267 -0.25 -10.76 -5.35
N ASP A 268 -1.37 -10.77 -4.62
CA ASP A 268 -2.54 -11.63 -4.93
C ASP A 268 -3.01 -11.46 -6.38
N ILE A 269 -3.59 -12.53 -6.89
CA ILE A 269 -3.81 -12.84 -8.30
C ILE A 269 -5.29 -12.92 -8.67
N GLY A 270 -6.19 -12.67 -7.71
CA GLY A 270 -7.62 -12.65 -7.93
C GLY A 270 -8.23 -13.99 -8.32
N GLU A 271 -7.52 -15.10 -8.04
CA GLU A 271 -7.99 -16.46 -8.30
C GLU A 271 -8.78 -17.02 -7.11
N THR A 272 -9.59 -18.04 -7.37
CA THR A 272 -10.42 -18.71 -6.34
C THR A 272 -9.64 -19.60 -5.39
N GLU A 273 -8.41 -19.97 -5.75
CA GLU A 273 -7.53 -20.78 -4.92
C GLU A 273 -6.69 -19.89 -4.01
N ILE A 274 -6.60 -20.26 -2.73
CA ILE A 274 -5.84 -19.53 -1.73
C ILE A 274 -4.35 -19.81 -1.95
N TYR A 275 -3.61 -18.78 -2.38
CA TYR A 275 -2.17 -18.82 -2.56
C TYR A 275 -1.48 -17.85 -1.59
N HIS A 276 -0.27 -18.21 -1.15
CA HIS A 276 0.58 -17.29 -0.41
C HIS A 276 0.92 -16.06 -1.28
N THR A 277 1.04 -14.90 -0.61
CA THR A 277 1.50 -13.65 -1.22
C THR A 277 2.70 -13.08 -0.48
N GLY A 278 3.39 -12.11 -1.06
CA GLY A 278 4.59 -11.50 -0.49
C GLY A 278 5.75 -12.49 -0.39
N THR A 279 6.55 -12.35 0.67
CA THR A 279 7.73 -13.19 0.91
C THR A 279 7.39 -14.68 1.01
N LEU A 280 6.20 -15.04 1.55
CA LEU A 280 5.77 -16.43 1.64
C LEU A 280 5.54 -17.07 0.26
N ALA A 281 5.12 -16.29 -0.74
CA ALA A 281 4.98 -16.79 -2.12
C ALA A 281 6.35 -17.17 -2.69
N LEU A 282 7.35 -16.29 -2.53
CA LEU A 282 8.72 -16.55 -2.97
C LEU A 282 9.32 -17.76 -2.25
N GLN A 283 9.16 -17.82 -0.92
CA GLN A 283 9.62 -18.94 -0.11
C GLN A 283 9.01 -20.27 -0.59
N SER A 284 7.70 -20.33 -0.76
CA SER A 284 7.00 -21.54 -1.19
C SER A 284 7.50 -22.06 -2.55
N VAL A 285 7.79 -21.15 -3.49
CA VAL A 285 8.36 -21.52 -4.79
C VAL A 285 9.79 -22.06 -4.64
N LEU A 286 10.63 -21.42 -3.83
CA LEU A 286 12.00 -21.87 -3.59
C LEU A 286 12.04 -23.24 -2.89
N GLU A 287 11.15 -23.48 -1.93
CA GLU A 287 11.03 -24.75 -1.21
C GLU A 287 10.52 -25.90 -2.11
N SER A 288 9.83 -25.57 -3.21
CA SER A 288 9.34 -26.57 -4.17
C SER A 288 10.44 -27.16 -5.06
N MET A 289 11.69 -26.70 -4.93
CA MET A 289 12.80 -27.02 -5.82
C MET A 289 13.95 -27.68 -5.07
N GLU A 290 14.68 -28.55 -5.77
CA GLU A 290 15.98 -29.02 -5.29
C GLU A 290 17.04 -27.95 -5.59
N LEU A 291 17.64 -27.40 -4.52
CA LEU A 291 18.59 -26.30 -4.59
C LEU A 291 20.01 -26.74 -4.23
N HIS A 292 20.99 -26.13 -4.89
CA HIS A 292 22.41 -26.30 -4.57
C HIS A 292 22.83 -25.32 -3.48
N TYR A 293 23.68 -25.77 -2.56
CA TYR A 293 24.21 -24.96 -1.45
C TYR A 293 25.74 -24.93 -1.55
N PRO A 294 26.32 -23.88 -2.16
CA PRO A 294 27.76 -23.81 -2.36
C PRO A 294 28.51 -23.67 -1.03
N GLU A 295 29.77 -24.13 -0.98
CA GLU A 295 30.58 -24.11 0.26
C GLU A 295 30.80 -22.69 0.79
N HIS A 296 30.96 -21.72 -0.11
CA HIS A 296 31.21 -20.31 0.25
C HIS A 296 30.00 -19.66 0.95
N SER A 297 28.77 -20.13 0.68
CA SER A 297 27.55 -19.56 1.27
C SER A 297 27.24 -20.08 2.68
N ARG A 298 27.92 -21.15 3.13
CA ARG A 298 27.69 -21.75 4.45
C ARG A 298 27.93 -20.79 5.61
N GLN A 299 28.80 -19.80 5.42
CA GLN A 299 29.15 -18.79 6.41
C GLN A 299 28.15 -17.64 6.46
N LEU A 300 27.25 -17.50 5.46
CA LEU A 300 26.26 -16.43 5.45
C LEU A 300 25.29 -16.59 6.63
N PRO A 301 24.90 -15.48 7.29
CA PRO A 301 23.89 -15.53 8.35
C PRO A 301 22.57 -16.08 7.80
N LEU A 302 21.82 -16.79 8.66
CA LEU A 302 20.48 -17.23 8.31
C LEU A 302 19.57 -16.02 8.22
N ASP A 303 18.68 -16.03 7.24
CA ASP A 303 17.65 -15.00 7.13
C ASP A 303 16.49 -15.31 8.09
N LEU A 304 15.87 -14.25 8.62
CA LEU A 304 14.77 -14.42 9.57
C LEU A 304 13.54 -15.09 8.92
N ASP A 305 13.27 -14.80 7.65
CA ASP A 305 12.05 -15.21 6.96
C ASP A 305 12.27 -16.52 6.21
N ILE A 306 13.31 -16.59 5.38
CA ILE A 306 13.57 -17.76 4.52
C ILE A 306 14.71 -18.67 5.01
N ARG A 307 15.25 -18.39 6.20
CA ARG A 307 16.15 -19.27 6.97
C ARG A 307 17.40 -19.68 6.20
N ALA A 308 17.57 -20.98 5.92
CA ALA A 308 18.74 -21.52 5.24
C ALA A 308 18.68 -21.34 3.72
N LEU A 309 17.50 -21.04 3.14
CA LEU A 309 17.33 -20.89 1.70
C LEU A 309 18.18 -19.75 1.13
N VAL A 310 18.49 -18.70 1.90
CA VAL A 310 19.42 -17.63 1.43
C VAL A 310 20.79 -18.13 1.02
N ARG A 311 21.21 -19.29 1.55
CA ARG A 311 22.50 -19.90 1.22
C ARG A 311 22.44 -20.70 -0.07
N ALA A 312 21.26 -20.90 -0.64
CA ALA A 312 21.11 -21.62 -1.89
C ALA A 312 21.50 -20.74 -3.09
N GLU A 313 21.82 -21.43 -4.19
CA GLU A 313 22.16 -20.84 -5.47
C GLU A 313 21.18 -21.30 -6.55
N LEU A 314 20.75 -20.36 -7.39
CA LEU A 314 19.84 -20.58 -8.49
C LEU A 314 20.61 -20.56 -9.81
N THR A 315 20.49 -21.63 -10.60
CA THR A 315 20.86 -21.61 -12.01
C THR A 315 19.87 -20.78 -12.84
N SER A 316 20.25 -20.34 -14.04
CA SER A 316 19.34 -19.60 -14.95
C SER A 316 18.01 -20.35 -15.20
N ARG A 317 18.05 -21.68 -15.33
CA ARG A 317 16.82 -22.50 -15.49
C ARG A 317 15.94 -22.48 -14.24
N GLN A 318 16.55 -22.60 -13.06
CA GLN A 318 15.81 -22.53 -11.79
C GLN A 318 15.23 -21.12 -11.58
N PHE A 319 15.99 -20.08 -11.90
CA PHE A 319 15.51 -18.70 -11.84
C PHE A 319 14.31 -18.47 -12.77
N PHE A 320 14.39 -18.94 -14.03
CA PHE A 320 13.25 -18.88 -14.96
C PHE A 320 12.03 -19.65 -14.44
N TYR A 321 12.25 -20.81 -13.80
CA TYR A 321 11.17 -21.54 -13.14
C TYR A 321 10.53 -20.73 -12.01
N VAL A 322 11.33 -20.05 -11.17
CA VAL A 322 10.82 -19.14 -10.12
C VAL A 322 9.97 -18.03 -10.75
N CYS A 323 10.47 -17.34 -11.78
CA CYS A 323 9.72 -16.31 -12.50
C CYS A 323 8.40 -16.83 -13.09
N THR A 324 8.40 -18.08 -13.58
CA THR A 324 7.22 -18.72 -14.16
C THR A 324 6.20 -19.10 -13.07
N LYS A 325 6.66 -19.67 -11.95
CA LYS A 325 5.78 -20.07 -10.84
C LYS A 325 5.16 -18.90 -10.09
N LEU A 326 5.92 -17.80 -9.95
CA LEU A 326 5.38 -16.52 -9.48
C LEU A 326 4.51 -15.81 -10.53
N ARG A 327 4.48 -16.31 -11.78
CA ARG A 327 3.69 -15.77 -12.88
C ARG A 327 3.99 -14.29 -13.15
N THR A 328 5.29 -13.98 -13.22
CA THR A 328 5.83 -12.66 -13.59
C THR A 328 5.44 -12.19 -15.00
N GLY A 329 5.07 -13.13 -15.87
CA GLY A 329 4.82 -12.87 -17.30
C GLY A 329 6.09 -12.55 -18.07
N PHE A 330 7.27 -12.89 -17.55
CA PHE A 330 8.54 -12.67 -18.24
C PHE A 330 8.69 -13.54 -19.47
N ARG A 331 9.21 -12.94 -20.53
CA ARG A 331 9.81 -13.68 -21.64
C ARG A 331 11.13 -14.33 -21.18
N PRO A 332 11.59 -15.41 -21.84
CA PRO A 332 12.89 -16.01 -21.53
C PRO A 332 14.04 -15.00 -21.53
N GLU A 333 14.01 -14.01 -22.43
CA GLU A 333 15.01 -12.95 -22.52
C GLU A 333 15.01 -12.05 -21.29
N GLU A 334 13.83 -11.61 -20.83
CA GLU A 334 13.68 -10.74 -19.65
C GLU A 334 14.16 -11.45 -18.37
N SER A 335 13.80 -12.74 -18.21
CA SER A 335 14.25 -13.54 -17.07
C SER A 335 15.76 -13.77 -17.08
N ASN A 336 16.33 -14.06 -18.26
CA ASN A 336 17.79 -14.16 -18.40
C ASN A 336 18.48 -12.83 -18.08
N GLN A 337 17.93 -11.72 -18.55
CA GLN A 337 18.50 -10.39 -18.30
C GLN A 337 18.52 -10.07 -16.80
N LEU A 338 17.39 -10.28 -16.10
CA LEU A 338 17.32 -10.07 -14.65
C LEU A 338 18.27 -11.03 -13.89
N TYR A 339 18.37 -12.29 -14.32
CA TYR A 339 19.33 -13.25 -13.76
C TYR A 339 20.77 -12.72 -13.82
N TYR A 340 21.18 -12.17 -14.98
CA TYR A 340 22.53 -11.62 -15.13
C TYR A 340 22.73 -10.30 -14.37
N TYR A 341 21.68 -9.49 -14.18
CA TYR A 341 21.76 -8.31 -13.31
C TYR A 341 21.95 -8.66 -11.83
N LEU A 342 21.34 -9.75 -11.37
CA LEU A 342 21.48 -10.23 -10.00
C LEU A 342 22.80 -10.97 -9.76
N LYS A 343 23.41 -11.50 -10.82
CA LYS A 343 24.69 -12.21 -10.75
C LYS A 343 25.82 -11.19 -10.51
N LYS A 344 26.43 -11.24 -9.33
CA LYS A 344 27.50 -10.32 -8.92
C LYS A 344 28.77 -10.41 -9.75
N ASP A 345 29.12 -11.61 -10.21
CA ASP A 345 30.34 -11.84 -10.98
C ASP A 345 30.01 -12.60 -12.25
N SER A 346 30.06 -11.92 -13.40
CA SER A 346 29.68 -12.50 -14.69
C SER A 346 30.69 -13.54 -15.20
N GLU A 347 31.89 -13.56 -14.62
CA GLU A 347 33.00 -14.42 -15.06
C GLU A 347 33.04 -15.79 -14.37
N THR A 348 32.35 -15.98 -13.25
CA THR A 348 32.27 -17.27 -12.55
C THR A 348 31.17 -18.17 -13.12
N GLU A 349 31.27 -19.49 -12.93
CA GLU A 349 30.16 -20.41 -13.25
C GLU A 349 29.01 -20.34 -12.23
N ASP A 350 29.21 -19.59 -11.14
CA ASP A 350 28.24 -19.48 -10.05
C ASP A 350 26.92 -18.85 -10.54
N GLY A 351 25.82 -19.37 -10.03
CA GLY A 351 24.47 -18.88 -10.20
C GLY A 351 24.14 -17.70 -9.30
N VAL A 352 22.85 -17.33 -9.28
CA VAL A 352 22.36 -16.25 -8.43
C VAL A 352 22.11 -16.78 -7.03
N LEU A 353 22.79 -16.22 -6.03
CA LEU A 353 22.52 -16.53 -4.63
C LEU A 353 21.11 -16.04 -4.25
N VAL A 354 20.37 -16.88 -3.53
CA VAL A 354 19.03 -16.51 -3.02
C VAL A 354 19.11 -15.31 -2.07
N ALA A 355 20.23 -15.14 -1.34
CA ALA A 355 20.49 -13.94 -0.55
C ALA A 355 20.44 -12.64 -1.39
N ASP A 356 21.01 -12.68 -2.59
CA ASP A 356 21.08 -11.51 -3.48
C ASP A 356 19.73 -11.24 -4.14
N LEU A 357 19.02 -12.29 -4.55
CA LEU A 357 17.63 -12.19 -4.98
C LEU A 357 16.74 -11.60 -3.88
N LEU A 358 16.89 -12.04 -2.62
CA LEU A 358 16.08 -11.56 -1.51
C LEU A 358 16.40 -10.09 -1.17
N ALA A 359 17.67 -9.70 -1.21
CA ALA A 359 18.08 -8.32 -1.01
C ALA A 359 17.46 -7.40 -2.07
N ALA A 360 17.53 -7.79 -3.35
CA ALA A 360 16.88 -7.08 -4.44
C ALA A 360 15.35 -7.08 -4.27
N TYR A 361 14.75 -8.21 -3.92
CA TYR A 361 13.30 -8.33 -3.73
C TYR A 361 12.79 -7.39 -2.63
N ARG A 362 13.52 -7.28 -1.52
CA ARG A 362 13.18 -6.36 -0.42
C ARG A 362 13.33 -4.89 -0.83
N GLN A 363 14.34 -4.56 -1.66
CA GLN A 363 14.54 -3.21 -2.17
C GLN A 363 13.37 -2.77 -3.07
N TYR A 364 12.87 -3.67 -3.91
CA TYR A 364 11.77 -3.40 -4.85
C TYR A 364 10.42 -3.94 -4.37
N PHE A 365 10.31 -4.27 -3.08
CA PHE A 365 9.08 -4.82 -2.52
C PHE A 365 7.94 -3.81 -2.72
N PRO A 366 6.74 -4.23 -3.17
CA PRO A 366 5.70 -3.29 -3.56
C PRO A 366 5.35 -2.33 -2.43
N SER A 367 5.56 -1.04 -2.68
CA SER A 367 5.22 0.04 -1.75
C SER A 367 3.71 0.21 -1.64
N ILE A 368 3.25 0.66 -0.47
CA ILE A 368 1.85 0.97 -0.20
C ILE A 368 1.70 2.42 0.26
N THR A 369 0.57 3.07 -0.07
CA THR A 369 0.23 4.39 0.46
C THR A 369 -0.09 4.33 1.96
N GLY A 370 0.13 5.45 2.66
CA GLY A 370 -0.21 5.55 4.10
C GLY A 370 -1.69 5.28 4.38
N SER A 371 -2.59 5.75 3.51
CA SER A 371 -4.03 5.54 3.62
C SER A 371 -4.43 4.07 3.50
N MET A 372 -3.84 3.33 2.56
CA MET A 372 -4.13 1.91 2.39
C MET A 372 -3.56 1.09 3.56
N LEU A 373 -2.39 1.44 4.09
CA LEU A 373 -1.83 0.77 5.27
C LEU A 373 -2.74 0.94 6.50
N GLN A 374 -3.26 2.15 6.71
CA GLN A 374 -4.23 2.43 7.77
C GLN A 374 -5.53 1.64 7.58
N LEU A 375 -6.00 1.50 6.34
CA LEU A 375 -7.18 0.70 6.02
C LEU A 375 -6.96 -0.79 6.33
N VAL A 376 -5.80 -1.35 5.97
CA VAL A 376 -5.42 -2.74 6.32
C VAL A 376 -5.36 -2.91 7.84
N GLN A 377 -4.70 -2.00 8.54
CA GLN A 377 -4.61 -2.00 10.01
C GLN A 377 -6.01 -1.99 10.65
N ALA A 378 -6.87 -1.07 10.23
CA ALA A 378 -8.23 -0.96 10.74
C ALA A 378 -9.07 -2.23 10.46
N ALA A 379 -8.89 -2.84 9.28
CA ALA A 379 -9.59 -4.07 8.94
C ALA A 379 -9.10 -5.27 9.77
N VAL A 380 -7.80 -5.39 10.03
CA VAL A 380 -7.25 -6.44 10.92
C VAL A 380 -7.82 -6.30 12.33
N VAL A 381 -7.85 -5.09 12.88
CA VAL A 381 -8.42 -4.79 14.19
C VAL A 381 -9.89 -5.21 14.26
N GLU A 382 -10.68 -4.85 13.26
CA GLU A 382 -12.11 -5.14 13.22
C GLU A 382 -12.39 -6.65 13.09
N TRP A 383 -11.62 -7.38 12.27
CA TRP A 383 -11.70 -8.84 12.19
C TRP A 383 -11.39 -9.50 13.52
N MET A 384 -10.28 -9.11 14.16
CA MET A 384 -9.90 -9.68 15.46
C MET A 384 -10.96 -9.44 16.53
N ARG A 385 -11.56 -8.24 16.57
CA ARG A 385 -12.66 -7.93 17.50
C ARG A 385 -13.87 -8.83 17.27
N ARG A 386 -14.34 -8.94 16.03
CA ARG A 386 -15.51 -9.77 15.68
C ARG A 386 -15.28 -11.26 15.93
N SER A 387 -14.06 -11.74 15.75
CA SER A 387 -13.70 -13.15 15.96
C SER A 387 -13.47 -13.51 17.42
N ALA A 388 -13.18 -12.53 18.27
CA ALA A 388 -12.98 -12.75 19.70
C ALA A 388 -14.30 -13.09 20.39
N LYS A 389 -14.48 -14.37 20.73
CA LYS A 389 -15.64 -14.91 21.48
C LYS A 389 -15.62 -14.45 22.95
N ASN A 390 -15.68 -13.14 23.19
CA ASN A 390 -15.59 -12.46 24.49
C ASN A 390 -14.18 -12.43 25.14
N GLY A 391 -13.12 -12.83 24.43
CA GLY A 391 -11.74 -12.76 24.94
C GLY A 391 -11.05 -11.42 24.61
N PRO A 392 -10.02 -10.99 25.38
CA PRO A 392 -9.19 -9.85 25.01
C PRO A 392 -8.28 -10.23 23.84
N ALA A 393 -8.75 -10.04 22.61
CA ALA A 393 -8.11 -10.48 21.36
C ALA A 393 -6.63 -10.09 21.27
N PHE A 394 -6.31 -8.85 21.64
CA PHE A 394 -4.95 -8.32 21.55
C PHE A 394 -4.01 -8.90 22.61
N VAL A 395 -4.53 -9.25 23.80
CA VAL A 395 -3.73 -9.95 24.82
C VAL A 395 -3.42 -11.39 24.38
N GLN A 396 -4.39 -12.03 23.72
CA GLN A 396 -4.19 -13.37 23.16
C GLN A 396 -3.16 -13.35 22.01
N LEU A 397 -3.21 -12.34 21.13
CA LEU A 397 -2.20 -12.14 20.09
C LEU A 397 -0.81 -11.90 20.69
N TYR A 398 -0.69 -11.02 21.69
CA TYR A 398 0.57 -10.78 22.40
C TYR A 398 1.17 -12.07 22.97
N SER A 399 0.32 -12.90 23.58
CA SER A 399 0.71 -14.17 24.17
C SER A 399 1.09 -15.23 23.12
N ALA A 400 0.43 -15.22 21.95
CA ALA A 400 0.70 -16.16 20.87
C ALA A 400 2.11 -15.99 20.29
N LEU A 401 2.67 -14.78 20.38
CA LEU A 401 4.00 -14.43 19.88
C LEU A 401 5.09 -14.43 20.97
N ARG A 402 4.80 -14.98 22.16
CA ARG A 402 5.71 -14.94 23.32
C ARG A 402 7.09 -15.51 23.10
N GLU A 403 7.22 -16.50 22.21
CA GLU A 403 8.49 -17.16 21.92
C GLU A 403 9.53 -16.20 21.32
N TRP A 404 9.09 -15.09 20.73
CA TRP A 404 9.93 -14.10 20.09
C TRP A 404 10.35 -12.95 21.03
N GLY A 405 9.81 -12.85 22.25
CA GLY A 405 10.22 -11.85 23.22
C GLY A 405 10.20 -10.41 22.67
N THR A 406 11.38 -9.76 22.64
CA THR A 406 11.59 -8.44 22.03
C THR A 406 12.24 -8.51 20.65
N GLU A 407 12.48 -9.71 20.13
CA GLU A 407 13.06 -9.93 18.82
C GLU A 407 12.02 -9.72 17.71
N ARG A 408 12.53 -9.64 16.47
CA ARG A 408 11.68 -9.53 15.28
C ARG A 408 10.98 -10.86 15.03
N VAL A 409 9.69 -10.80 14.70
CA VAL A 409 8.89 -11.98 14.39
C VAL A 409 9.10 -12.35 12.91
N PRO A 410 9.41 -13.62 12.58
CA PRO A 410 9.41 -14.11 11.19
C PRO A 410 8.05 -13.95 10.53
N ILE A 411 8.04 -13.68 9.22
CA ILE A 411 6.79 -13.44 8.48
C ILE A 411 5.76 -14.59 8.61
N GLU A 412 6.22 -15.84 8.57
CA GLU A 412 5.37 -17.03 8.73
C GLU A 412 4.67 -17.06 10.10
N ALA A 413 5.43 -16.82 11.18
CA ALA A 413 4.89 -16.80 12.55
C ALA A 413 3.94 -15.62 12.75
N PHE A 414 4.26 -14.46 12.18
CA PHE A 414 3.45 -13.25 12.23
C PHE A 414 2.08 -13.46 11.58
N ILE A 415 2.06 -13.97 10.34
CA ILE A 415 0.82 -14.26 9.62
C ILE A 415 0.02 -15.32 10.36
N LYS A 416 0.66 -16.43 10.75
CA LYS A 416 0.00 -17.53 11.47
C LYS A 416 -0.69 -17.05 12.76
N ALA A 417 -0.07 -16.14 13.50
CA ALA A 417 -0.67 -15.57 14.71
C ALA A 417 -1.92 -14.73 14.40
N LEU A 418 -1.89 -13.91 13.36
CA LEU A 418 -3.07 -13.12 12.93
C LEU A 418 -4.18 -13.99 12.35
N ARG A 419 -3.86 -15.05 11.60
CA ARG A 419 -4.84 -16.06 11.16
C ARG A 419 -5.50 -16.74 12.34
N ALA A 420 -4.72 -17.16 13.34
CA ALA A 420 -5.24 -17.76 14.57
C ALA A 420 -6.09 -16.79 15.40
N ALA A 421 -5.83 -15.48 15.30
CA ALA A 421 -6.63 -14.42 15.90
C ALA A 421 -7.93 -14.11 15.12
N GLY A 422 -8.18 -14.78 13.98
CA GLY A 422 -9.43 -14.70 13.24
C GLY A 422 -9.39 -13.83 11.97
N VAL A 423 -8.22 -13.35 11.55
CA VAL A 423 -8.09 -12.57 10.30
C VAL A 423 -8.19 -13.51 9.09
N PRO A 424 -9.26 -13.43 8.27
CA PRO A 424 -9.44 -14.33 7.13
C PRO A 424 -8.48 -13.97 5.99
N ASP A 425 -8.17 -14.97 5.17
CA ASP A 425 -7.28 -14.84 4.01
C ASP A 425 -8.05 -14.52 2.71
N GLY A 426 -7.32 -14.16 1.66
CA GLY A 426 -7.80 -13.94 0.30
C GLY A 426 -8.39 -12.54 0.06
N LEU A 427 -8.94 -12.34 -1.13
CA LEU A 427 -9.52 -11.06 -1.57
C LEU A 427 -10.67 -10.55 -0.69
N SER A 428 -11.43 -11.46 -0.05
CA SER A 428 -12.51 -11.09 0.87
C SER A 428 -12.02 -10.80 2.29
N GLY A 429 -10.77 -11.17 2.61
CA GLY A 429 -10.11 -10.98 3.90
C GLY A 429 -8.91 -10.03 3.79
N VAL A 430 -7.79 -10.42 4.39
CA VAL A 430 -6.50 -9.71 4.37
C VAL A 430 -5.43 -10.64 3.80
N LEU A 431 -4.64 -10.18 2.85
CA LEU A 431 -3.62 -10.96 2.14
C LEU A 431 -2.35 -11.08 2.96
N ASP A 432 -1.58 -12.14 2.74
CA ASP A 432 -0.26 -12.31 3.39
C ASP A 432 0.67 -11.11 3.16
N VAL A 433 0.70 -10.54 1.95
CA VAL A 433 1.47 -9.33 1.62
C VAL A 433 0.99 -8.09 2.37
N GLU A 434 -0.31 -8.01 2.66
CA GLU A 434 -0.87 -6.90 3.45
C GLU A 434 -0.50 -7.01 4.92
N LEU A 435 -0.45 -8.23 5.44
CA LEU A 435 0.07 -8.51 6.78
C LEU A 435 1.59 -8.29 6.84
N GLU A 436 2.32 -8.55 5.75
CA GLU A 436 3.74 -8.26 5.63
C GLU A 436 4.01 -6.75 5.71
N TRP A 437 3.19 -5.91 5.08
CA TRP A 437 3.29 -4.45 5.22
C TRP A 437 3.14 -3.98 6.68
N LEU A 438 2.20 -4.57 7.43
CA LEU A 438 2.08 -4.31 8.87
C LEU A 438 3.36 -4.73 9.59
N ARG A 439 3.84 -5.95 9.37
CA ARG A 439 5.07 -6.47 9.98
C ARG A 439 6.29 -5.59 9.71
N LEU A 440 6.45 -5.06 8.49
CA LEU A 440 7.56 -4.17 8.16
C LEU A 440 7.53 -2.87 8.99
N LYS A 441 6.35 -2.40 9.38
CA LYS A 441 6.16 -1.23 10.24
C LYS A 441 6.13 -1.58 11.73
N SER A 442 5.81 -2.83 12.08
CA SER A 442 5.77 -3.34 13.44
C SER A 442 6.48 -4.69 13.54
N PRO A 443 7.83 -4.70 13.60
CA PRO A 443 8.61 -5.92 13.44
C PRO A 443 8.60 -6.83 14.67
N THR A 444 8.33 -6.29 15.85
CA THR A 444 8.22 -7.06 17.10
C THR A 444 6.78 -7.28 17.52
N ARG A 445 6.54 -8.23 18.44
CA ARG A 445 5.19 -8.43 19.01
C ARG A 445 4.67 -7.19 19.75
N VAL A 446 5.57 -6.40 20.36
CA VAL A 446 5.19 -5.20 21.10
C VAL A 446 4.72 -4.12 20.12
N ASP A 447 5.52 -3.87 19.09
CA ASP A 447 5.19 -2.91 18.03
C ASP A 447 3.88 -3.30 17.34
N LEU A 448 3.66 -4.59 17.08
CA LEU A 448 2.44 -5.07 16.40
C LEU A 448 1.20 -4.73 17.21
N VAL A 449 1.23 -5.07 18.49
CA VAL A 449 0.09 -4.83 19.37
C VAL A 449 -0.11 -3.33 19.59
N LEU A 450 0.95 -2.53 19.72
CA LEU A 450 0.83 -1.08 19.82
C LEU A 450 0.22 -0.47 18.55
N MET A 451 0.63 -0.94 17.37
CA MET A 451 0.05 -0.52 16.11
C MET A 451 -1.44 -0.88 16.05
N LEU A 452 -1.81 -2.11 16.38
CA LEU A 452 -3.20 -2.55 16.29
C LEU A 452 -4.11 -1.95 17.38
N CYS A 453 -3.55 -1.61 18.55
CA CYS A 453 -4.24 -0.85 19.56
C CYS A 453 -4.34 0.61 19.10
N THR A 454 -5.36 0.92 18.27
CA THR A 454 -5.78 2.28 17.88
C THR A 454 -5.70 3.26 19.05
N PRO A 455 -5.52 4.58 18.84
CA PRO A 455 -5.35 5.54 19.92
C PRO A 455 -6.43 5.34 21.00
N VAL A 456 -5.98 5.02 22.21
CA VAL A 456 -6.91 4.69 23.31
C VAL A 456 -7.73 5.93 23.62
N PRO A 457 -9.08 5.83 23.68
CA PRO A 457 -9.93 6.97 23.98
C PRO A 457 -9.45 7.72 25.24
N PRO A 458 -9.41 9.07 25.24
CA PRO A 458 -8.93 9.84 26.39
C PRO A 458 -9.65 9.50 27.71
N SER A 459 -10.95 9.16 27.61
CA SER A 459 -11.79 8.63 28.69
C SER A 459 -11.15 7.40 29.34
N ARG A 460 -10.78 6.40 28.54
CA ARG A 460 -10.16 5.15 29.00
C ARG A 460 -8.75 5.37 29.53
N VAL A 461 -7.96 6.24 28.90
CA VAL A 461 -6.63 6.63 29.41
C VAL A 461 -6.73 7.23 30.81
N ALA A 462 -7.71 8.11 31.04
CA ALA A 462 -7.93 8.70 32.36
C ALA A 462 -8.31 7.64 33.41
N VAL A 463 -9.13 6.66 33.05
CA VAL A 463 -9.49 5.54 33.95
C VAL A 463 -8.27 4.68 34.29
N ILE A 464 -7.44 4.32 33.30
CA ILE A 464 -6.22 3.54 33.49
C ILE A 464 -5.24 4.28 34.43
N ARG A 465 -5.07 5.59 34.20
CA ARG A 465 -4.23 6.44 35.05
C ARG A 465 -4.76 6.57 36.47
N LYS A 466 -6.08 6.75 36.65
CA LYS A 466 -6.72 6.77 37.96
C LYS A 466 -6.50 5.44 38.71
N LEU A 467 -6.63 4.32 38.01
CA LEU A 467 -6.37 2.99 38.58
C LEU A 467 -4.91 2.85 39.03
N PHE A 468 -3.95 3.25 38.20
CA PHE A 468 -2.52 3.20 38.56
C PHE A 468 -2.23 4.00 39.83
N ASN A 469 -2.66 5.26 39.87
CA ASN A 469 -2.44 6.16 41.02
C ASN A 469 -3.08 5.62 42.32
N ARG A 470 -4.22 4.92 42.23
CA ARG A 470 -4.85 4.29 43.40
C ARG A 470 -4.05 3.11 43.94
N LEU A 471 -3.40 2.35 43.05
CA LEU A 471 -2.61 1.19 43.41
C LEU A 471 -1.19 1.58 43.87
N ASP A 472 -0.62 2.64 43.30
CA ASP A 472 0.64 3.25 43.76
C ASP A 472 0.41 4.16 44.98
N ARG A 473 0.04 3.54 46.10
CA ARG A 473 -0.24 4.27 47.36
C ARG A 473 0.98 5.01 47.91
N GLN A 474 2.18 4.56 47.57
CA GLN A 474 3.43 5.12 48.05
C GLN A 474 3.97 6.21 47.13
N HIS A 475 3.34 6.46 45.97
CA HIS A 475 3.81 7.37 44.94
C HIS A 475 5.25 7.04 44.52
N SER A 476 5.58 5.74 44.47
CA SER A 476 6.91 5.24 44.10
C SER A 476 7.11 5.21 42.58
N GLY A 477 6.04 5.41 41.80
CA GLY A 477 6.02 5.26 40.36
C GLY A 477 5.80 3.82 39.90
N ASN A 478 5.54 2.89 40.83
CA ASN A 478 5.41 1.46 40.57
C ASN A 478 4.20 0.83 41.28
N VAL A 479 3.63 -0.21 40.69
CA VAL A 479 2.55 -1.01 41.27
C VAL A 479 3.01 -2.45 41.46
N ALA A 480 2.95 -2.96 42.70
CA ALA A 480 3.25 -4.36 42.99
C ALA A 480 2.21 -5.30 42.34
N CYS A 481 2.67 -6.27 41.55
CA CYS A 481 1.84 -7.25 40.84
C CYS A 481 0.87 -7.99 41.77
N ALA A 482 1.35 -8.39 42.96
CA ALA A 482 0.52 -9.05 43.96
C ALA A 482 -0.55 -8.14 44.58
N ALA A 483 -0.32 -6.82 44.61
CA ALA A 483 -1.34 -5.87 45.05
C ALA A 483 -2.41 -5.68 43.95
N LEU A 484 -1.98 -5.51 42.70
CA LEU A 484 -2.86 -5.40 41.53
C LEU A 484 -3.82 -6.60 41.41
N LEU A 485 -3.31 -7.84 41.47
CA LEU A 485 -4.14 -9.05 41.37
C LEU A 485 -5.11 -9.23 42.54
N ARG A 486 -4.68 -8.86 43.75
CA ARG A 486 -5.55 -8.91 44.95
C ARG A 486 -6.65 -7.88 44.89
N SER A 487 -6.42 -6.72 44.27
CA SER A 487 -7.40 -5.65 44.16
C SER A 487 -8.38 -5.82 43.00
N PHE A 488 -8.13 -6.74 42.07
CA PHE A 488 -9.06 -7.03 40.97
C PHE A 488 -10.11 -8.05 41.43
N HIS A 489 -11.34 -7.58 41.67
CA HIS A 489 -12.49 -8.35 42.14
C HIS A 489 -13.65 -8.39 41.10
N PRO A 490 -13.57 -9.24 40.05
CA PRO A 490 -14.63 -9.37 39.05
C PRO A 490 -16.00 -9.70 39.64
N GLU A 491 -16.06 -10.43 40.76
CA GLU A 491 -17.28 -10.81 41.47
C GLU A 491 -18.16 -9.64 41.91
N LEU A 492 -17.56 -8.45 42.08
CA LEU A 492 -18.27 -7.22 42.45
C LEU A 492 -18.97 -6.55 41.25
N ILE A 493 -18.71 -7.01 40.03
CA ILE A 493 -19.32 -6.47 38.82
C ILE A 493 -20.81 -6.86 38.75
N GLU A 494 -21.64 -5.86 38.49
CA GLU A 494 -23.07 -6.05 38.23
C GLU A 494 -23.31 -6.54 36.78
N GLY A 495 -24.21 -7.51 36.63
CA GLY A 495 -24.52 -8.12 35.34
C GLY A 495 -23.63 -9.33 35.00
N ASN A 496 -24.26 -10.46 34.68
CA ASN A 496 -23.57 -11.74 34.48
C ASN A 496 -22.58 -11.71 33.30
N ALA A 497 -22.95 -11.09 32.18
CA ALA A 497 -22.10 -11.02 30.99
C ALA A 497 -20.82 -10.20 31.24
N VAL A 498 -20.96 -9.03 31.87
CA VAL A 498 -19.84 -8.13 32.16
C VAL A 498 -18.95 -8.69 33.28
N ARG A 499 -19.54 -9.39 34.27
CA ARG A 499 -18.78 -10.15 35.28
C ARG A 499 -17.94 -11.26 34.67
N GLN A 500 -18.49 -11.99 33.70
CA GLN A 500 -17.74 -13.02 32.98
C GLN A 500 -16.55 -12.39 32.23
N GLN A 501 -16.77 -11.24 31.60
CA GLN A 501 -15.72 -10.48 30.92
C GLN A 501 -14.59 -10.07 31.89
N GLY A 502 -14.94 -9.52 33.06
CA GLY A 502 -13.97 -9.19 34.11
C GLY A 502 -13.16 -10.40 34.59
N THR A 503 -13.80 -11.57 34.72
CA THR A 503 -13.11 -12.82 35.07
C THR A 503 -12.06 -13.20 34.02
N ILE A 504 -12.42 -13.11 32.73
CA ILE A 504 -11.49 -13.39 31.63
C ILE A 504 -10.32 -12.40 31.64
N TRP A 505 -10.58 -11.12 31.90
CA TRP A 505 -9.52 -10.11 31.97
C TRP A 505 -8.58 -10.33 33.14
N LYS A 506 -9.09 -10.76 34.30
CA LYS A 506 -8.26 -11.12 35.44
C LYS A 506 -7.34 -12.30 35.13
N GLN A 507 -7.86 -13.35 34.49
CA GLN A 507 -7.04 -14.49 34.06
C GLN A 507 -5.95 -14.08 33.05
N ALA A 508 -6.29 -13.19 32.12
CA ALA A 508 -5.33 -12.65 31.16
C ALA A 508 -4.25 -11.80 31.85
N LEU A 509 -4.61 -11.02 32.87
CA LEU A 509 -3.67 -10.23 33.68
C LEU A 509 -2.73 -11.12 34.48
N GLU A 510 -3.25 -12.20 35.07
CA GLU A 510 -2.45 -13.19 35.79
C GLU A 510 -1.40 -13.81 34.86
N ALA A 511 -1.79 -14.23 33.65
CA ALA A 511 -0.87 -14.77 32.66
C ALA A 511 0.20 -13.76 32.23
N TYR A 512 -0.19 -12.51 31.99
CA TYR A 512 0.73 -11.41 31.64
C TYR A 512 1.76 -11.14 32.74
N ILE A 513 1.32 -11.08 34.01
CA ILE A 513 2.22 -10.87 35.15
C ILE A 513 3.20 -12.03 35.33
N VAL A 514 2.73 -13.27 35.13
CA VAL A 514 3.59 -14.46 35.19
C VAL A 514 4.66 -14.40 34.10
N GLU A 515 4.30 -13.98 32.89
CA GLU A 515 5.26 -13.80 31.79
C GLU A 515 6.34 -12.77 32.12
N LEU A 516 5.97 -11.67 32.78
CA LEU A 516 6.91 -10.61 33.20
C LEU A 516 7.80 -11.02 34.39
N GLY A 517 7.59 -12.20 34.99
CA GLY A 517 8.35 -12.66 36.16
C GLY A 517 7.86 -12.09 37.50
N GLY A 518 6.68 -11.44 37.53
CA GLY A 518 6.11 -10.86 38.74
C GLY A 518 6.75 -9.52 39.15
N GLY A 519 6.85 -9.26 40.46
CA GLY A 519 7.49 -8.05 40.99
C GLY A 519 6.60 -6.80 40.98
N GLU A 520 7.12 -5.71 40.41
CA GLU A 520 6.47 -4.41 40.30
C GLU A 520 6.41 -3.96 38.83
N LEU A 521 5.36 -3.22 38.48
CA LEU A 521 5.15 -2.65 37.15
C LEU A 521 5.24 -1.13 37.22
N ASP A 522 6.03 -0.53 36.34
CA ASP A 522 5.91 0.91 36.07
C ASP A 522 4.59 1.22 35.33
N TYR A 523 4.31 2.51 35.11
CA TYR A 523 3.10 2.92 34.42
C TYR A 523 3.01 2.43 32.98
N GLU A 524 4.13 2.34 32.25
CA GLU A 524 4.12 2.00 30.83
C GLU A 524 3.76 0.52 30.63
N VAL A 525 4.42 -0.37 31.36
CA VAL A 525 4.17 -1.82 31.34
C VAL A 525 2.78 -2.14 31.90
N PHE A 526 2.33 -1.40 32.92
CA PHE A 526 0.98 -1.50 33.46
C PHE A 526 -0.08 -1.05 32.43
N ALA A 527 0.08 0.14 31.84
CA ALA A 527 -0.87 0.72 30.90
C ALA A 527 -0.97 -0.12 29.63
N TYR A 528 0.14 -0.70 29.18
CA TYR A 528 0.18 -1.54 28.00
C TYR A 528 -0.80 -2.73 28.06
N PHE A 529 -0.90 -3.40 29.21
CA PHE A 529 -1.93 -4.44 29.42
C PHE A 529 -3.35 -3.89 29.21
N TRP A 530 -3.65 -2.75 29.81
CA TRP A 530 -4.97 -2.15 29.73
C TRP A 530 -5.28 -1.56 28.35
N TYR A 531 -4.27 -1.17 27.58
CA TYR A 531 -4.45 -0.76 26.18
C TYR A 531 -4.89 -1.93 25.31
N MET A 532 -4.30 -3.12 25.49
CA MET A 532 -4.74 -4.34 24.81
C MET A 532 -6.18 -4.73 25.16
N VAL A 533 -6.53 -4.64 26.45
CA VAL A 533 -7.90 -4.89 26.91
C VAL A 533 -8.86 -3.85 26.31
N SER A 534 -8.50 -2.57 26.39
CA SER A 534 -9.29 -1.47 25.82
C SER A 534 -9.52 -1.67 24.32
N ALA A 535 -8.49 -2.01 23.55
CA ALA A 535 -8.63 -2.25 22.12
C ALA A 535 -9.60 -3.39 21.79
N SER A 536 -9.85 -4.31 22.74
CA SER A 536 -10.79 -5.44 22.58
C SER A 536 -12.24 -5.09 22.94
N VAL A 537 -12.54 -3.87 23.37
CA VAL A 537 -13.88 -3.46 23.86
C VAL A 537 -14.48 -2.38 22.96
N GLU A 538 -15.69 -2.64 22.44
CA GLU A 538 -16.40 -1.77 21.51
C GLU A 538 -16.79 -0.42 22.14
N ASP A 539 -17.37 -0.42 23.34
CA ASP A 539 -17.91 0.79 23.96
C ASP A 539 -17.19 1.21 25.26
N ASP A 540 -17.04 2.53 25.43
CA ASP A 540 -16.40 3.15 26.61
C ASP A 540 -17.09 2.83 27.95
N PRO A 541 -18.44 2.82 28.03
CA PRO A 541 -19.14 2.45 29.25
C PRO A 541 -18.77 1.05 29.77
N THR A 542 -18.74 0.03 28.90
CA THR A 542 -18.39 -1.34 29.29
C THR A 542 -16.98 -1.40 29.89
N PHE A 543 -15.98 -0.80 29.22
CA PHE A 543 -14.62 -0.77 29.74
C PHE A 543 -14.55 -0.07 31.10
N THR A 544 -15.15 1.12 31.19
CA THR A 544 -15.13 1.94 32.41
C THR A 544 -15.82 1.22 33.57
N MET A 545 -16.98 0.62 33.32
CA MET A 545 -17.76 -0.08 34.35
C MET A 545 -17.02 -1.29 34.91
N VAL A 546 -16.42 -2.12 34.04
CA VAL A 546 -15.62 -3.27 34.49
C VAL A 546 -14.47 -2.81 35.38
N VAL A 547 -13.70 -1.83 34.92
CA VAL A 547 -12.53 -1.36 35.68
C VAL A 547 -12.97 -0.68 36.98
N TRP A 548 -14.04 0.11 36.96
CA TRP A 548 -14.52 0.81 38.16
C TRP A 548 -15.08 -0.13 39.21
N GLN A 549 -15.97 -1.04 38.84
CA GLN A 549 -16.61 -1.95 39.80
C GLN A 549 -15.61 -2.99 40.31
N ALA A 550 -14.75 -3.53 39.44
CA ALA A 550 -13.83 -4.58 39.84
C ALA A 550 -12.69 -4.09 40.76
N PHE A 551 -12.35 -2.80 40.72
CA PHE A 551 -11.33 -2.19 41.60
C PHE A 551 -11.92 -1.25 42.67
N GLY A 552 -13.24 -1.11 42.73
CA GLY A 552 -13.95 -0.21 43.67
C GLY A 552 -13.59 1.27 43.49
N LEU A 553 -13.46 1.75 42.24
CA LEU A 553 -13.13 3.15 41.92
C LEU A 553 -14.31 4.12 42.09
N SER A 554 -15.53 3.60 42.31
CA SER A 554 -16.77 4.34 42.52
C SER A 554 -16.91 4.92 43.94
N ASP A 555 -16.15 4.41 44.91
CA ASP A 555 -16.33 4.72 46.33
C ASP A 555 -15.54 5.95 46.80
N ASP A 556 -14.88 6.66 45.87
CA ASP A 556 -14.12 7.89 46.14
C ASP A 556 -14.96 9.15 45.83
N GLY A 557 -16.05 9.31 46.59
CA GLY A 557 -16.82 10.56 46.69
C GLY A 557 -16.48 11.33 47.95
#